data_AF-A0A4S2A9G5-F1
#
_entry.id   AF-A0A4S2A9G5-F1
#
_cell.length_a   1.000
_cell.length_b   1.000
_cell.length_c   1.000
_cell.angle_alpha   90.00
_cell.angle_beta   90.00
_cell.angle_gamma   90.00
#
_symmetry.space_group_name_H-M   'P 1'
#
loop_
_entity.id
_entity.type
_entity.pdbx_description
1 polymer ?
#
loop_
_entity_poly.entity_id
_entity_poly.type
_entity_poly.pdbx_seq_one_letter_code
_entity_poly.pdbx_strand_id
1 'polypeptide(L)'
;MMNYLWGGMILAGIIYGAFTGTMQEVTDAAISSSKEAVMLCVTMVGIMSLWTGVMEIGSEAGMIQAISRKIRPLIRFLFPDIPDGHEANKHITTNFIANFLGLGWAATPAGLKAMESLAELEEERRSADSASHHKISHDGVRSVPKGTASNEMCTFLIMNISSLQLVPVSIIAYD
;
A
#
# COMPACT_ATOMS: atom_id res chain seq x y z
N MET A 1 6.11 16.17 12.41
CA MET A 1 6.42 17.24 11.43
C MET A 1 5.19 17.62 10.59
N MET A 2 4.48 16.64 9.99
CA MET A 2 3.28 16.89 9.17
C MET A 2 2.14 17.63 9.91
N ASN A 3 1.84 17.24 11.15
CA ASN A 3 0.75 17.87 11.92
C ASN A 3 0.93 19.39 12.13
N TYR A 4 2.19 19.85 12.25
CA TYR A 4 2.48 21.27 12.40
C TYR A 4 2.26 22.05 11.10
N LEU A 5 2.57 21.44 9.94
CA LEU A 5 2.30 22.05 8.64
C LEU A 5 0.79 22.20 8.41
N TRP A 6 0.01 21.14 8.65
CA TRP A 6 -1.45 21.19 8.52
C TRP A 6 -2.09 22.20 9.47
N GLY A 7 -1.70 22.18 10.74
CA GLY A 7 -2.19 23.14 11.72
C GLY A 7 -1.85 24.59 11.32
N GLY A 8 -0.64 24.83 10.82
CA GLY A 8 -0.21 26.14 10.33
C GLY A 8 -1.04 26.65 9.16
N MET A 9 -1.32 25.80 8.16
CA MET A 9 -2.15 26.17 7.00
C MET A 9 -3.58 26.52 7.40
N ILE A 10 -4.19 25.72 8.28
CA ILE A 10 -5.55 25.98 8.78
C ILE A 10 -5.61 27.31 9.54
N LEU A 11 -4.64 27.54 10.43
CA LEU A 11 -4.60 28.73 11.26
C LEU A 11 -4.36 29.99 10.44
N ALA A 12 -3.47 29.93 9.43
CA ALA A 12 -3.27 31.02 8.48
C ALA A 12 -4.56 31.34 7.68
N GLY A 13 -5.29 30.31 7.24
CA GLY A 13 -6.57 30.49 6.54
C GLY A 13 -7.64 31.18 7.40
N ILE A 14 -7.76 30.77 8.67
CA ILE A 14 -8.70 31.39 9.62
C ILE A 14 -8.34 32.86 9.88
N ILE A 15 -7.05 33.16 10.11
CA ILE A 15 -6.58 34.53 10.33
C ILE A 15 -6.87 35.40 9.10
N TYR A 16 -6.58 34.89 7.90
CA TYR A 16 -6.85 35.62 6.65
C TYR A 16 -8.34 35.90 6.46
N GLY A 17 -9.21 34.91 6.71
CA GLY A 17 -10.67 35.08 6.66
C GLY A 17 -11.21 36.05 7.69
N ALA A 18 -10.60 36.10 8.89
CA ALA A 18 -10.95 37.07 9.92
C ALA A 18 -10.61 38.52 9.49
N PHE A 19 -9.47 38.75 8.84
CA PHE A 19 -9.07 40.08 8.37
C PHE A 19 -9.82 40.55 7.12
N THR A 20 -10.23 39.64 6.23
CA THR A 20 -10.94 39.96 4.98
C THR A 20 -12.46 39.97 5.13
N GLY A 21 -12.99 39.56 6.29
CA GLY A 21 -14.44 39.50 6.56
C GLY A 21 -15.15 38.28 5.95
N THR A 22 -14.40 37.32 5.41
CA THR A 22 -14.92 36.10 4.74
C THR A 22 -15.00 34.90 5.70
N MET A 23 -15.15 35.12 7.01
CA MET A 23 -15.29 34.05 8.01
C MET A 23 -16.43 33.06 7.72
N GLN A 24 -17.47 33.53 7.03
CA GLN A 24 -18.57 32.67 6.58
C GLN A 24 -18.08 31.63 5.56
N GLU A 25 -17.28 32.05 4.57
CA GLU A 25 -16.71 31.17 3.54
C GLU A 25 -15.75 30.13 4.15
N VAL A 26 -14.96 30.53 5.16
CA VAL A 26 -14.10 29.60 5.91
C VAL A 26 -14.92 28.52 6.61
N THR A 27 -16.04 28.91 7.23
CA THR A 27 -16.93 27.98 7.92
C THR A 27 -17.63 27.04 6.94
N ASP A 28 -18.14 27.58 5.83
CA ASP A 28 -18.81 26.81 4.78
C ASP A 28 -17.84 25.82 4.10
N ALA A 29 -16.62 26.26 3.82
CA ALA A 29 -15.57 25.39 3.28
C ALA A 29 -15.23 24.25 4.23
N ALA A 30 -15.14 24.51 5.54
CA ALA A 30 -14.88 23.47 6.54
C ALA A 30 -16.03 22.44 6.60
N ILE A 31 -17.28 22.90 6.55
CA ILE A 31 -18.46 22.03 6.56
C ILE A 31 -18.54 21.22 5.25
N SER A 32 -18.34 21.86 4.09
CA SER A 32 -18.36 21.18 2.79
C SER A 32 -17.26 20.13 2.68
N SER A 33 -16.04 20.47 3.08
CA SER A 33 -14.90 19.54 3.09
C SER A 33 -15.18 18.34 3.99
N SER A 34 -15.81 18.56 5.15
CA SER A 34 -16.21 17.48 6.06
C SER A 34 -17.25 16.55 5.42
N LYS A 35 -18.25 17.12 4.73
CA LYS A 35 -19.26 16.35 4.00
C LYS A 35 -18.65 15.55 2.85
N GLU A 36 -17.78 16.16 2.06
CA GLU A 36 -17.06 15.51 0.98
C GLU A 36 -16.20 14.36 1.50
N ALA A 37 -15.45 14.57 2.59
CA ALA A 37 -14.66 13.53 3.22
C ALA A 37 -15.51 12.34 3.66
N VAL A 38 -16.67 12.58 4.29
CA VAL A 38 -17.60 11.51 4.69
C VAL A 38 -18.18 10.79 3.48
N MET A 39 -18.62 11.51 2.45
CA MET A 39 -19.14 10.90 1.22
C MET A 39 -18.08 10.06 0.52
N LEU A 40 -16.84 10.53 0.47
CA LEU A 40 -15.71 9.79 -0.06
C LEU A 40 -15.52 8.49 0.74
N CYS A 41 -15.45 8.56 2.07
CA CYS A 41 -15.33 7.38 2.92
C CYS A 41 -16.45 6.35 2.68
N VAL A 42 -17.71 6.79 2.59
CA VAL A 42 -18.85 5.89 2.33
C VAL A 42 -18.74 5.25 0.95
N THR A 43 -18.41 6.04 -0.08
CA THR A 43 -18.23 5.56 -1.45
C THR A 43 -17.09 4.55 -1.55
N MET A 44 -15.97 4.87 -0.90
CA MET A 44 -14.79 4.02 -0.80
C MET A 44 -15.13 2.69 -0.15
N VAL A 45 -15.85 2.69 0.97
CA VAL A 45 -16.25 1.45 1.65
C VAL A 45 -17.07 0.57 0.71
N GLY A 46 -18.08 1.11 0.03
CA GLY A 46 -18.92 0.32 -0.87
C GLY A 46 -18.12 -0.30 -2.02
N ILE A 47 -17.30 0.50 -2.70
CA ILE A 47 -16.48 0.04 -3.84
C ILE A 47 -15.41 -0.94 -3.38
N MET A 48 -14.70 -0.66 -2.28
CA MET A 48 -13.67 -1.55 -1.73
C MET A 48 -14.28 -2.88 -1.30
N SER A 49 -15.39 -2.90 -0.56
CA SER A 49 -16.06 -4.13 -0.14
C SER A 49 -16.48 -5.01 -1.32
N LEU A 50 -16.95 -4.41 -2.42
CA LEU A 50 -17.28 -5.14 -3.64
C LEU A 50 -16.02 -5.79 -4.24
N TRP A 51 -14.97 -5.01 -4.47
CA TRP A 51 -13.77 -5.50 -5.14
C TRP A 51 -12.95 -6.46 -4.29
N THR A 52 -12.84 -6.24 -2.98
CA THR A 52 -12.19 -7.19 -2.07
C THR A 52 -12.99 -8.49 -1.98
N GLY A 53 -14.32 -8.43 -1.99
CA GLY A 53 -15.17 -9.62 -2.06
C GLY A 53 -14.95 -10.42 -3.36
N VAL A 54 -14.94 -9.78 -4.52
CA VAL A 54 -14.64 -10.43 -5.81
C VAL A 54 -13.25 -11.05 -5.82
N MET A 55 -12.26 -10.34 -5.26
CA MET A 55 -10.89 -10.84 -5.13
C MET A 55 -10.82 -12.07 -4.22
N GLU A 56 -11.53 -12.06 -3.09
CA GLU A 56 -11.57 -13.18 -2.16
C GLU A 56 -12.19 -14.42 -2.80
N ILE A 57 -13.30 -14.24 -3.55
CA ILE A 57 -13.88 -15.33 -4.35
C ILE A 57 -12.85 -15.89 -5.35
N GLY A 58 -12.10 -15.03 -6.03
CA GLY A 58 -11.02 -15.45 -6.93
C GLY A 58 -9.87 -16.17 -6.22
N SER A 59 -9.58 -15.80 -4.97
CA SER A 59 -8.60 -16.45 -4.10
C SER A 59 -9.07 -17.84 -3.66
N GLU A 60 -10.31 -17.96 -3.20
CA GLU A 60 -10.90 -19.24 -2.81
C GLU A 60 -11.10 -20.19 -4.00
N ALA A 61 -11.42 -19.65 -5.18
CA ALA A 61 -11.56 -20.42 -6.42
C ALA A 61 -10.22 -20.94 -6.99
N GLY A 62 -9.07 -20.62 -6.37
CA GLY A 62 -7.77 -21.09 -6.83
C GLY A 62 -7.13 -20.25 -7.95
N MET A 63 -7.82 -19.21 -8.43
CA MET A 63 -7.38 -18.40 -9.57
C MET A 63 -6.14 -17.58 -9.23
N ILE A 64 -6.12 -16.96 -8.05
CA ILE A 64 -4.97 -16.18 -7.58
C ILE A 64 -3.74 -17.09 -7.41
N GLN A 65 -3.89 -18.31 -6.93
CA GLN A 65 -2.80 -19.28 -6.75
C GLN A 65 -2.30 -19.82 -8.11
N ALA A 66 -3.16 -19.92 -9.11
CA ALA A 66 -2.78 -20.26 -10.47
C ALA A 66 -1.95 -19.13 -11.14
N ILE A 67 -2.43 -17.88 -11.04
CA ILE A 67 -1.71 -16.72 -11.55
C ILE A 67 -0.39 -16.51 -10.78
N SER A 68 -0.42 -16.68 -9.46
CA SER A 68 0.76 -16.58 -8.60
C SER A 68 1.84 -17.57 -9.00
N ARG A 69 1.48 -18.83 -9.31
CA ARG A 69 2.45 -19.80 -9.84
C ARG A 69 3.08 -19.37 -11.16
N LYS A 70 2.32 -18.69 -12.03
CA LYS A 70 2.80 -18.20 -13.33
C LYS A 70 3.72 -16.99 -13.20
N ILE A 71 3.44 -16.10 -12.23
CA ILE A 71 4.23 -14.88 -11.96
C ILE A 71 5.37 -15.15 -10.96
N ARG A 72 5.38 -16.29 -10.27
CA ARG A 72 6.46 -16.72 -9.35
C ARG A 72 7.89 -16.50 -9.88
N PRO A 73 8.26 -16.83 -11.14
CA PRO A 73 9.61 -16.54 -11.64
C PRO A 73 9.93 -15.03 -11.68
N LEU A 74 8.94 -14.19 -11.98
CA LEU A 74 9.09 -12.73 -11.96
C LEU A 74 9.24 -12.21 -10.53
N ILE A 75 8.41 -12.68 -9.59
CA ILE A 75 8.49 -12.26 -8.18
C ILE A 75 9.84 -12.68 -7.57
N ARG A 76 10.30 -13.91 -7.81
CA ARG A 76 11.63 -14.36 -7.34
C ARG A 76 12.78 -13.56 -7.95
N PHE A 77 12.62 -13.10 -9.18
CA PHE A 77 13.62 -12.24 -9.82
C PHE A 77 13.62 -10.83 -9.20
N LEU A 78 12.45 -10.27 -8.89
CA LEU A 78 12.31 -8.95 -8.27
C LEU A 78 12.64 -8.94 -6.77
N PHE A 79 12.37 -10.04 -6.08
CA PHE A 79 12.54 -10.20 -4.64
C PHE A 79 13.38 -11.45 -4.31
N PRO A 80 14.68 -11.46 -4.66
CA PRO A 80 15.55 -12.61 -4.44
C PRO A 80 15.81 -12.91 -2.97
N ASP A 81 15.70 -11.90 -2.11
CA ASP A 81 16.04 -11.95 -0.68
C ASP A 81 14.90 -12.49 0.21
N ILE A 82 13.70 -12.70 -0.35
CA ILE A 82 12.55 -13.21 0.40
C ILE A 82 12.58 -14.75 0.43
N PRO A 83 12.51 -15.38 1.62
CA PRO A 83 12.49 -16.83 1.75
C PRO A 83 11.36 -17.48 0.95
N ASP A 84 11.65 -18.66 0.40
CA ASP A 84 10.70 -19.40 -0.40
C ASP A 84 9.47 -19.84 0.42
N GLY A 85 8.29 -19.38 0.00
CA GLY A 85 7.02 -19.72 0.66
C GLY A 85 6.61 -18.77 1.80
N HIS A 86 7.37 -17.71 2.07
CA HIS A 86 6.98 -16.68 3.03
C HIS A 86 5.66 -15.99 2.63
N GLU A 87 4.80 -15.65 3.60
CA GLU A 87 3.49 -15.02 3.36
C GLU A 87 3.59 -13.69 2.59
N ALA A 88 4.70 -12.96 2.76
CA ALA A 88 5.00 -11.74 1.99
C ALA A 88 4.91 -11.98 0.47
N ASN A 89 5.36 -13.13 -0.04
CA ASN A 89 5.26 -13.46 -1.46
C ASN A 89 3.81 -13.52 -1.94
N LYS A 90 2.88 -14.03 -1.12
CA LYS A 90 1.46 -14.08 -1.46
C LYS A 90 0.88 -12.68 -1.54
N HIS A 91 1.12 -11.83 -0.54
CA HIS A 91 0.58 -10.47 -0.51
C HIS A 91 1.15 -9.58 -1.62
N ILE A 92 2.46 -9.65 -1.90
CA ILE A 92 3.10 -8.95 -3.02
C ILE A 92 2.47 -9.40 -4.33
N THR A 93 2.30 -10.71 -4.52
CA THR A 93 1.70 -11.25 -5.75
C THR A 93 0.25 -10.82 -5.90
N THR A 94 -0.55 -10.85 -4.83
CA THR A 94 -1.95 -10.39 -4.85
C THR A 94 -2.03 -8.90 -5.21
N ASN A 95 -1.18 -8.05 -4.63
CA ASN A 95 -1.11 -6.64 -4.97
C ASN A 95 -0.71 -6.42 -6.44
N PHE A 96 0.27 -7.18 -6.95
CA PHE A 96 0.65 -7.16 -8.37
C PHE A 96 -0.51 -7.55 -9.28
N ILE A 97 -1.22 -8.65 -8.97
CA ILE A 97 -2.36 -9.12 -9.74
C ILE A 97 -3.50 -8.09 -9.69
N ALA A 98 -3.76 -7.50 -8.52
CA ALA A 98 -4.78 -6.46 -8.37
C ALA A 98 -4.47 -5.23 -9.23
N ASN A 99 -3.22 -4.75 -9.20
CA ASN A 99 -2.76 -3.67 -10.06
C ASN A 99 -2.88 -4.04 -11.55
N PHE A 100 -2.49 -5.27 -11.92
CA PHE A 100 -2.54 -5.78 -13.30
C PHE A 100 -3.96 -5.89 -13.85
N LEU A 101 -4.91 -6.37 -13.05
CA LEU A 101 -6.32 -6.53 -13.42
C LEU A 101 -7.11 -5.21 -13.37
N GLY A 102 -6.46 -4.07 -13.07
CA GLY A 102 -7.15 -2.78 -12.92
C GLY A 102 -8.00 -2.68 -11.65
N LEU A 103 -7.84 -3.61 -10.71
CA LEU A 103 -8.51 -3.64 -9.42
C LEU A 103 -7.78 -2.74 -8.41
N GLY A 104 -7.44 -1.50 -8.81
CA GLY A 104 -6.60 -0.59 -8.03
C GLY A 104 -7.09 -0.37 -6.60
N TRP A 105 -8.41 -0.31 -6.40
CA TRP A 105 -9.05 -0.18 -5.08
C TRP A 105 -8.84 -1.39 -4.15
N ALA A 106 -8.64 -2.59 -4.72
CA ALA A 106 -8.32 -3.80 -3.96
C ALA A 106 -6.80 -4.03 -3.84
N ALA A 107 -5.99 -3.33 -4.63
CA ALA A 107 -4.54 -3.38 -4.54
C ALA A 107 -4.02 -2.73 -3.25
N THR A 108 -4.68 -1.68 -2.76
CA THR A 108 -4.28 -0.94 -1.54
C THR A 108 -4.28 -1.83 -0.27
N PRO A 109 -5.35 -2.55 0.10
CA PRO A 109 -5.33 -3.41 1.28
C PRO A 109 -4.33 -4.57 1.15
N ALA A 110 -4.18 -5.14 -0.06
CA ALA A 110 -3.18 -6.17 -0.32
C ALA A 110 -1.74 -5.61 -0.19
N GLY A 111 -1.52 -4.37 -0.61
CA GLY A 111 -0.21 -3.72 -0.55
C GLY A 111 0.18 -3.29 0.87
N LEU A 112 -0.79 -2.86 1.68
CA LEU A 112 -0.56 -2.62 3.11
C LEU A 112 -0.16 -3.91 3.84
N LYS A 113 -0.88 -5.02 3.59
CA LYS A 113 -0.51 -6.34 4.13
C LYS A 113 0.88 -6.80 3.64
N ALA A 114 1.21 -6.55 2.38
CA ALA A 114 2.54 -6.87 1.84
C ALA A 114 3.65 -6.10 2.57
N MET A 115 3.44 -4.79 2.80
CA MET A 115 4.40 -3.98 3.56
C MET A 115 4.51 -4.41 5.02
N GLU A 116 3.40 -4.78 5.66
CA GLU A 116 3.38 -5.34 7.01
C GLU A 116 4.18 -6.65 7.09
N SER A 117 3.94 -7.60 6.19
CA SER A 117 4.69 -8.86 6.15
C SER A 117 6.18 -8.68 5.81
N LEU A 118 6.55 -7.67 5.02
CA LEU A 118 7.96 -7.32 4.80
C LEU A 118 8.60 -6.72 6.05
N ALA A 119 7.84 -5.96 6.85
CA ALA A 119 8.32 -5.39 8.12
C ALA A 119 8.50 -6.46 9.20
N GLU A 120 7.60 -7.44 9.25
CA GLU A 120 7.71 -8.62 10.11
C GLU A 120 8.95 -9.44 9.75
N LEU A 121 9.14 -9.77 8.46
CA LEU A 121 10.33 -10.48 7.96
C LEU A 121 11.64 -9.77 8.37
N GLU A 122 11.65 -8.44 8.28
CA GLU A 122 12.82 -7.65 8.65
C GLU A 122 13.06 -7.62 10.16
N GLU A 123 12.01 -7.66 10.98
CA GLU A 123 12.13 -7.80 12.44
C GLU A 123 12.65 -9.19 12.84
N GLU A 124 12.24 -10.24 12.14
CA GLU A 124 12.77 -11.60 12.31
C GLU A 124 14.28 -11.65 12.00
N ARG A 125 14.72 -11.02 10.90
CA ARG A 125 16.14 -10.89 10.56
C ARG A 125 16.93 -10.13 11.64
N ARG A 126 16.39 -9.01 12.15
CA ARG A 126 17.02 -8.26 13.25
C ARG A 126 17.17 -9.10 14.52
N SER A 127 16.16 -9.89 14.84
CA SER A 127 16.15 -10.78 16.00
C SER A 127 17.18 -11.89 15.86
N ALA A 128 17.31 -12.49 14.67
CA ALA A 128 18.31 -13.49 14.34
C ALA A 128 19.75 -12.93 14.40
N ASP A 129 19.97 -11.73 13.85
CA ASP A 129 21.27 -11.03 13.87
C ASP A 129 21.69 -10.66 15.30
N SER A 130 20.74 -10.33 16.18
CA SER A 130 21.01 -9.98 17.58
C SER A 130 21.30 -11.19 18.46
N ALA A 131 20.71 -12.35 18.15
CA ALA A 131 20.90 -13.60 18.90
C ALA A 131 22.20 -14.36 18.52
N SER A 132 22.76 -14.08 17.34
CA SER A 132 23.93 -14.79 16.81
C SER A 132 25.17 -13.90 16.75
N HIS A 133 26.02 -13.98 17.78
CA HIS A 133 27.27 -13.20 17.84
C HIS A 133 28.26 -13.50 16.68
N HIS A 134 28.03 -14.57 15.93
CA HIS A 134 28.70 -14.87 14.68
C HIS A 134 27.93 -15.98 13.95
N LYS A 135 27.07 -15.63 12.98
CA LYS A 135 26.84 -16.37 11.72
C LYS A 135 25.63 -15.82 10.99
N ILE A 136 25.92 -15.21 9.83
CA ILE A 136 25.15 -15.22 8.58
C ILE A 136 23.74 -15.81 8.74
N SER A 137 22.73 -14.93 8.72
CA SER A 137 21.32 -15.29 8.61
C SER A 137 21.10 -16.30 7.46
N HIS A 138 20.10 -17.17 7.59
CA HIS A 138 19.89 -18.38 6.77
C HIS A 138 19.95 -18.16 5.24
N ASP A 139 19.80 -16.92 4.77
CA ASP A 139 19.81 -16.53 3.34
C ASP A 139 20.94 -15.55 2.95
N GLY A 140 21.91 -15.26 3.83
CA GLY A 140 23.04 -14.36 3.51
C GLY A 140 22.71 -12.86 3.53
N VAL A 141 21.47 -12.50 3.81
CA VAL A 141 20.96 -11.12 3.84
C VAL A 141 21.10 -10.54 5.26
N ARG A 142 21.68 -9.34 5.36
CA ARG A 142 21.89 -8.63 6.65
C ARG A 142 20.70 -7.73 6.95
N SER A 143 20.26 -7.69 8.21
CA SER A 143 19.17 -6.79 8.62
C SER A 143 19.56 -5.31 8.56
N VAL A 144 18.57 -4.45 8.33
CA VAL A 144 18.68 -2.99 8.37
C VAL A 144 18.28 -2.44 9.75
N PRO A 145 18.89 -1.31 10.19
CA PRO A 145 18.55 -0.69 11.47
C PRO A 145 17.07 -0.31 11.58
N LYS A 146 16.52 -0.38 12.80
CA LYS A 146 15.13 0.00 13.06
C LYS A 146 14.85 1.43 12.58
N GLY A 147 13.75 1.62 11.85
CA GLY A 147 13.39 2.90 11.22
C GLY A 147 13.95 3.08 9.80
N THR A 148 14.70 2.11 9.29
CA THR A 148 15.16 2.07 7.88
C THR A 148 14.31 1.06 7.11
N ALA A 149 13.86 1.43 5.91
CA ALA A 149 13.15 0.52 5.02
C ALA A 149 14.15 -0.47 4.37
N SER A 150 13.77 -1.75 4.27
CA SER A 150 14.59 -2.76 3.62
C SER A 150 14.56 -2.60 2.08
N ASN A 151 15.48 -3.26 1.37
CA ASN A 151 15.52 -3.22 -0.09
C ASN A 151 14.24 -3.77 -0.72
N GLU A 152 13.61 -4.76 -0.09
CA GLU A 152 12.35 -5.35 -0.53
C GLU A 152 11.20 -4.37 -0.36
N MET A 153 11.14 -3.64 0.75
CA MET A 153 10.14 -2.57 0.92
C MET A 153 10.29 -1.48 -0.14
N CYS A 154 11.53 -1.03 -0.38
CA CYS A 154 11.83 -0.04 -1.41
C CYS A 154 11.45 -0.55 -2.81
N THR A 155 11.82 -1.78 -3.14
CA THR A 155 11.47 -2.41 -4.42
C THR A 155 9.96 -2.54 -4.57
N PHE A 156 9.25 -3.00 -3.54
CA PHE A 156 7.79 -3.12 -3.55
C PHE A 156 7.10 -1.77 -3.77
N LEU A 157 7.59 -0.72 -3.11
CA LEU A 157 7.09 0.64 -3.29
C LEU A 157 7.34 1.14 -4.72
N ILE A 158 8.56 0.97 -5.25
CA ILE A 158 8.92 1.37 -6.61
C ILE A 158 8.01 0.66 -7.62
N MET A 159 7.78 -0.63 -7.47
CA MET A 159 6.91 -1.40 -8.37
C MET A 159 5.45 -0.91 -8.33
N ASN A 160 4.93 -0.58 -7.14
CA ASN A 160 3.57 -0.05 -7.00
C ASN A 160 3.43 1.35 -7.59
N ILE A 161 4.39 2.25 -7.32
CA ILE A 161 4.36 3.62 -7.85
C ILE A 161 4.54 3.64 -9.37
N SER A 162 5.39 2.75 -9.90
CA SER A 162 5.66 2.65 -11.35
C SER A 162 4.44 2.22 -12.17
N SER A 163 3.31 1.88 -11.54
CA SER A 163 2.01 1.68 -12.20
C SER A 163 2.11 0.80 -13.45
N LEU A 164 2.69 -0.40 -13.33
CA LEU A 164 2.64 -1.41 -14.39
C LEU A 164 1.21 -1.96 -14.51
N GLN A 165 0.32 -1.14 -15.05
CA GLN A 165 -1.09 -1.40 -15.23
C GLN A 165 -1.29 -1.80 -16.69
N LEU A 166 -1.26 -3.10 -16.95
CA LEU A 166 -1.31 -3.63 -18.32
C LEU A 166 -2.73 -3.58 -18.91
N VAL A 167 -3.75 -3.45 -18.05
CA VAL A 167 -5.14 -3.16 -18.43
C VAL A 167 -5.52 -1.77 -17.92
N PRO A 168 -5.43 -0.73 -18.76
CA PRO A 168 -5.97 0.57 -18.42
C PRO A 168 -7.50 0.49 -18.52
N VAL A 169 -8.17 0.14 -17.42
CA VAL A 169 -9.63 0.19 -17.33
C VAL A 169 -10.13 1.64 -17.52
N SER A 170 -9.28 2.62 -17.22
CA SER A 170 -9.50 4.04 -17.55
C SER A 170 -9.57 4.33 -19.05
N ILE A 171 -9.01 3.48 -19.92
CA ILE A 171 -9.18 3.58 -21.39
C ILE A 171 -10.49 2.88 -21.82
N ILE A 172 -10.87 1.77 -21.19
CA ILE A 172 -12.08 1.02 -21.55
C ILE A 172 -13.37 1.69 -21.06
N ALA A 173 -13.30 2.48 -19.98
CA ALA A 173 -14.46 3.17 -19.41
C ALA A 173 -14.76 4.55 -20.05
N TYR A 174 -13.95 4.99 -21.02
CA TYR A 174 -14.08 6.30 -21.69
C TYR A 174 -14.34 6.21 -23.21
N ASP A 175 -14.64 5.02 -23.73
CA ASP A 175 -15.28 4.79 -25.04
C ASP A 175 -16.71 4.24 -24.84
#